data_AF-A0A3A4G3T3-F1
#
_entry.id   AF-A0A3A4G3T3-F1
#
_cell.length_a   1.000
_cell.length_b   1.000
_cell.length_c   1.000
_cell.angle_alpha   90.00
_cell.angle_beta   90.00
_cell.angle_gamma   90.00
#
_symmetry.space_group_name_H-M   'P 1'
#
loop_
_entity.id
_entity.type
_entity.pdbx_description
1 polymer ?
#
loop_
_entity_poly.entity_id
_entity_poly.type
_entity_poly.pdbx_seq_one_letter_code
_entity_poly.pdbx_strand_id
1 'polypeptide(L)'
;MADTDPIIAVVPCRAGSERVKQKNTRPFASYQGGLLELKLKQLTRTPGIDQIIVSSNDPAVLDYTAGFARTHQDERIVALERPDELGRSSTPMSEFIDYVAQLQDTGTMCMTHVTHPLIGSHHFTELIAAWRAAAARGHDSLLTVTKRQTFLWDEKGPYNYDPTAEKWPRSQDITPLFEINHGAYLIPFAVMREAGDRVGHNPHMYELPESVVLDIDWEDQFNLLEDIVRAKELRGISIL
;
A
#
# COMPACT_ATOMS: atom_id res chain seq x y z
N MET A 1 -4.33 25.29 2.84
CA MET A 1 -3.02 24.78 3.25
C MET A 1 -2.74 23.35 2.75
N ALA A 2 -3.70 22.62 2.18
CA ALA A 2 -3.52 21.21 1.75
C ALA A 2 -2.77 20.99 0.41
N ASP A 3 -2.61 22.02 -0.43
CA ASP A 3 -2.13 21.86 -1.81
C ASP A 3 -0.60 21.73 -1.95
N THR A 4 0.15 21.98 -0.86
CA THR A 4 1.63 22.06 -0.87
C THR A 4 2.33 21.23 0.20
N ASP A 5 1.58 20.45 1.00
CA ASP A 5 2.15 19.66 2.10
C ASP A 5 2.90 18.44 1.53
N PRO A 6 4.20 18.21 1.76
CA PRO A 6 4.96 17.17 1.06
C PRO A 6 4.35 15.77 1.24
N ILE A 7 4.42 14.93 0.20
CA ILE A 7 4.05 13.51 0.27
C ILE A 7 5.30 12.66 0.50
N ILE A 8 5.30 11.93 1.61
CA ILE A 8 6.36 11.01 1.99
C ILE A 8 5.86 9.59 1.84
N ALA A 9 6.33 8.87 0.82
CA ALA A 9 6.03 7.46 0.66
C ALA A 9 6.79 6.65 1.73
N VAL A 10 6.06 5.93 2.57
CA VAL A 10 6.64 5.05 3.60
C VAL A 10 6.43 3.60 3.19
N VAL A 11 7.52 2.85 3.05
CA VAL A 11 7.52 1.45 2.62
C VAL A 11 8.11 0.57 3.74
N PRO A 12 7.26 -0.05 4.57
CA PRO A 12 7.72 -0.98 5.60
C PRO A 12 8.15 -2.31 4.98
N CYS A 13 9.40 -2.69 5.21
CA CYS A 13 9.97 -3.97 4.78
C CYS A 13 10.65 -4.63 5.97
N ARG A 14 9.98 -5.54 6.68
CA ARG A 14 10.59 -6.22 7.84
C ARG A 14 11.45 -7.41 7.41
N ALA A 15 12.45 -7.74 8.23
CA ALA A 15 13.17 -9.01 8.15
C ALA A 15 12.24 -10.19 8.49
N GLY A 16 12.67 -11.41 8.15
CA GLY A 16 11.99 -12.62 8.62
C GLY A 16 10.62 -12.85 7.97
N SER A 17 10.55 -12.79 6.64
CA SER A 17 9.36 -13.32 5.95
C SER A 17 9.27 -14.84 6.15
N GLU A 18 8.41 -15.27 7.07
CA GLU A 18 8.23 -16.67 7.46
C GLU A 18 7.54 -17.51 6.37
N ARG A 19 6.54 -16.93 5.70
CA ARG A 19 5.69 -17.62 4.72
C ARG A 19 6.29 -17.68 3.30
N VAL A 20 7.11 -16.68 2.95
CA VAL A 20 7.79 -16.58 1.66
C VAL A 20 9.22 -16.13 1.93
N LYS A 21 10.18 -17.03 1.76
CA LYS A 21 11.58 -16.77 2.12
C LYS A 21 12.12 -15.58 1.32
N GLN A 22 12.69 -14.59 2.02
CA GLN A 22 13.29 -13.38 1.43
C GLN A 22 12.34 -12.63 0.47
N LYS A 23 11.03 -12.66 0.72
CA LYS A 23 9.97 -12.09 -0.14
C LYS A 23 10.31 -10.73 -0.75
N ASN A 24 10.85 -9.80 0.04
CA ASN A 24 11.11 -8.43 -0.40
C ASN A 24 12.20 -8.33 -1.48
N THR A 25 13.22 -9.21 -1.42
CA THR A 25 14.42 -9.15 -2.27
C THR A 25 14.58 -10.35 -3.20
N ARG A 26 13.70 -11.36 -3.09
CA ARG A 26 13.63 -12.50 -4.01
C ARG A 26 13.30 -11.99 -5.42
N PRO A 27 14.05 -12.39 -6.47
CA PRO A 27 13.74 -12.02 -7.84
C PRO A 27 12.27 -12.27 -8.18
N PHE A 28 11.67 -11.29 -8.86
CA PHE A 28 10.25 -11.29 -9.18
C PHE A 28 10.07 -10.82 -10.63
N ALA A 29 9.67 -11.73 -11.52
CA ALA A 29 9.57 -11.47 -12.96
C ALA A 29 10.88 -10.88 -13.54
N SER A 30 10.82 -9.70 -14.18
CA SER A 30 12.01 -9.02 -14.70
C SER A 30 12.82 -8.26 -13.64
N TYR A 31 12.34 -8.17 -12.40
CA TYR A 31 12.94 -7.40 -11.31
C TYR A 31 13.88 -8.28 -10.46
N GLN A 32 15.18 -8.15 -10.67
CA GLN A 32 16.20 -8.97 -9.99
C GLN A 32 16.36 -8.62 -8.50
N GLY A 33 16.08 -7.38 -8.10
CA GLY A 33 15.97 -6.96 -6.70
C GLY A 33 14.60 -7.22 -6.09
N GLY A 34 13.76 -7.98 -6.78
CA GLY A 34 12.47 -8.44 -6.28
C GLY A 34 11.40 -7.37 -6.18
N LEU A 35 10.46 -7.60 -5.25
CA LEU A 35 9.33 -6.71 -5.01
C LEU A 35 9.78 -5.31 -4.55
N LEU A 36 10.89 -5.23 -3.82
CA LEU A 36 11.50 -3.95 -3.41
C LEU A 36 11.92 -3.11 -4.62
N GLU A 37 12.64 -3.71 -5.58
CA GLU A 37 13.04 -3.03 -6.81
C GLU A 37 11.81 -2.50 -7.58
N LEU A 38 10.81 -3.36 -7.74
CA LEU A 38 9.57 -3.00 -8.42
C LEU A 38 8.91 -1.79 -7.76
N LYS A 39 8.73 -1.83 -6.43
CA LYS A 39 8.07 -0.73 -5.71
C LYS A 39 8.88 0.56 -5.77
N LEU A 40 10.21 0.50 -5.62
CA LEU A 40 11.08 1.67 -5.77
C LEU A 40 10.94 2.31 -7.15
N LYS A 41 10.91 1.51 -8.22
CA LYS A 41 10.69 2.02 -9.60
C LYS A 41 9.31 2.66 -9.76
N GLN A 42 8.26 2.08 -9.19
CA GLN A 42 6.91 2.65 -9.22
C GLN A 42 6.85 4.00 -8.50
N LEU A 43 7.38 4.08 -7.28
CA LEU A 43 7.37 5.32 -6.49
C LEU A 43 8.24 6.41 -7.11
N THR A 44 9.43 6.06 -7.60
CA THR A 44 10.35 7.01 -8.28
C THR A 44 9.70 7.67 -9.50
N ARG A 45 8.85 6.93 -10.22
CA ARG A 45 8.11 7.41 -11.41
C ARG A 45 6.83 8.17 -11.08
N THR A 46 6.42 8.22 -9.81
CA THR A 46 5.19 8.89 -9.39
C THR A 46 5.44 10.38 -9.17
N PRO A 47 4.82 11.27 -9.96
CA PRO A 47 4.86 12.71 -9.70
C PRO A 47 4.17 13.04 -8.38
N GLY A 48 4.73 13.98 -7.63
CA GLY A 48 4.17 14.43 -6.36
C GLY A 48 4.57 13.61 -5.14
N ILE A 49 5.45 12.63 -5.27
CA ILE A 49 6.19 12.04 -4.13
C ILE A 49 7.48 12.83 -3.93
N ASP A 50 7.60 13.46 -2.76
CA ASP A 50 8.73 14.30 -2.37
C ASP A 50 9.84 13.48 -1.70
N GLN A 51 9.47 12.41 -1.00
CA GLN A 51 10.44 11.52 -0.34
C GLN A 51 9.92 10.07 -0.33
N ILE A 52 10.83 9.10 -0.38
CA ILE A 52 10.57 7.66 -0.29
C ILE A 52 11.41 7.10 0.86
N ILE A 53 10.77 6.71 1.95
CA ILE A 53 11.41 6.11 3.11
C ILE A 53 11.14 4.60 3.11
N VAL A 54 12.18 3.80 2.92
CA VAL A 54 12.11 2.35 3.14
C VAL A 54 12.56 2.06 4.57
N SER A 55 11.62 1.74 5.45
CA SER A 55 11.89 1.42 6.85
C SER A 55 12.08 -0.08 7.03
N SER A 56 13.26 -0.51 7.48
CA SER A 56 13.64 -1.93 7.53
C SER A 56 14.61 -2.24 8.64
N ASN A 57 14.47 -3.44 9.24
CA ASN A 57 15.46 -4.05 10.11
C ASN A 57 16.22 -5.20 9.40
N ASP A 58 16.02 -5.37 8.09
CA ASP A 58 16.75 -6.29 7.22
C ASP A 58 17.90 -5.53 6.51
N PRO A 59 19.17 -5.85 6.80
CA PRO A 59 20.31 -5.22 6.13
C PRO A 59 20.28 -5.36 4.61
N ALA A 60 19.78 -6.48 4.06
CA ALA A 60 19.73 -6.68 2.62
C ALA A 60 18.75 -5.70 1.94
N VAL A 61 17.65 -5.35 2.61
CA VAL A 61 16.70 -4.34 2.13
C VAL A 61 17.32 -2.95 2.20
N LEU A 62 18.02 -2.62 3.29
CA LEU A 62 18.67 -1.31 3.48
C LEU A 62 19.79 -1.10 2.45
N ASP A 63 20.67 -2.09 2.29
CA ASP A 63 21.78 -2.06 1.32
C ASP A 63 21.27 -1.92 -0.11
N TYR A 64 20.23 -2.69 -0.48
CA TYR A 64 19.61 -2.60 -1.80
C TYR A 64 19.01 -1.22 -2.03
N THR A 65 18.25 -0.68 -1.06
CA THR A 65 17.61 0.64 -1.17
C THR A 65 18.66 1.74 -1.34
N ALA A 66 19.71 1.74 -0.52
CA ALA A 66 20.79 2.72 -0.60
C ALA A 66 21.58 2.60 -1.92
N GLY A 67 21.81 1.37 -2.39
CA GLY A 67 22.42 1.10 -3.70
C GLY A 67 21.57 1.59 -4.87
N PHE A 68 20.26 1.37 -4.81
CA PHE A 68 19.29 1.83 -5.81
C PHE A 68 19.29 3.36 -5.89
N ALA A 69 19.22 4.06 -4.75
CA ALA A 69 19.26 5.52 -4.66
C ALA A 69 20.52 6.09 -5.32
N ARG A 70 21.70 5.54 -5.00
CA ARG A 70 22.98 5.96 -5.61
C ARG A 70 23.03 5.72 -7.11
N THR A 71 22.56 4.56 -7.56
CA THR A 71 22.58 4.16 -8.98
C THR A 71 21.68 5.06 -9.83
N HIS A 72 20.53 5.46 -9.29
CA HIS A 72 19.55 6.31 -9.98
C HIS A 72 19.74 7.80 -9.71
N GLN A 73 20.67 8.18 -8.83
CA GLN A 73 20.92 9.55 -8.40
C GLN A 73 19.64 10.26 -7.89
N ASP A 74 18.80 9.51 -7.17
CA ASP A 74 17.52 10.02 -6.63
C ASP A 74 17.64 10.23 -5.12
N GLU A 75 17.85 11.49 -4.74
CA GLU A 75 18.02 11.93 -3.34
C GLU A 75 16.74 11.81 -2.51
N ARG A 76 15.57 11.58 -3.15
CA ARG A 76 14.31 11.36 -2.44
C ARG A 76 14.29 10.03 -1.69
N ILE A 77 15.13 9.07 -2.09
CA ILE A 77 15.11 7.70 -1.57
C ILE A 77 15.99 7.59 -0.32
N VAL A 78 15.38 7.21 0.80
CA VAL A 78 16.02 7.04 2.11
C VAL A 78 15.86 5.60 2.57
N ALA A 79 16.99 4.92 2.78
CA ALA A 79 17.04 3.66 3.52
C ALA A 79 17.09 3.98 5.02
N LEU A 80 16.03 3.65 5.75
CA LEU A 80 15.90 3.95 7.17
C LEU A 80 15.95 2.66 7.99
N GLU A 81 16.98 2.54 8.83
CA GLU A 81 17.05 1.45 9.80
C GLU A 81 15.92 1.55 10.81
N ARG A 82 15.22 0.43 11.02
CA ARG A 82 14.14 0.28 11.98
C ARG A 82 14.63 -0.52 13.19
N PRO A 83 14.30 -0.10 14.42
CA PRO A 83 14.60 -0.89 15.61
C PRO A 83 14.09 -2.32 15.49
N ASP A 84 14.90 -3.29 15.90
CA ASP A 84 14.61 -4.72 15.72
C ASP A 84 13.32 -5.16 16.39
N GLU A 85 13.01 -4.61 17.56
CA GLU A 85 11.76 -4.86 18.29
C GLU A 85 10.51 -4.49 17.48
N LEU A 86 10.61 -3.50 16.58
CA LEU A 86 9.54 -3.06 15.67
C LEU A 86 9.55 -3.82 14.33
N GLY A 87 10.49 -4.75 14.16
CA GLY A 87 10.63 -5.63 13.00
C GLY A 87 10.14 -7.06 13.22
N ARG A 88 9.70 -7.41 14.44
CA ARG A 88 9.32 -8.79 14.81
C ARG A 88 7.91 -9.16 14.33
N SER A 89 7.65 -10.45 14.14
CA SER A 89 6.30 -10.96 13.83
C SER A 89 5.30 -10.74 14.96
N SER A 90 5.78 -10.64 16.21
CA SER A 90 4.98 -10.39 17.40
C SER A 90 4.73 -8.90 17.71
N THR A 91 5.31 -7.97 16.94
CA THR A 91 5.15 -6.52 17.19
C THR A 91 3.69 -6.14 17.04
N PRO A 92 3.06 -5.52 18.05
CA PRO A 92 1.71 -4.97 17.91
C PRO A 92 1.67 -3.92 16.80
N MET A 93 0.61 -3.96 15.99
CA MET A 93 0.43 -2.99 14.90
C MET A 93 0.38 -1.55 15.41
N SER A 94 -0.19 -1.32 16.60
CA SER A 94 -0.24 0.00 17.24
C SER A 94 1.15 0.55 17.54
N GLU A 95 2.06 -0.26 18.10
CA GLU A 95 3.44 0.17 18.37
C GLU A 95 4.20 0.49 17.07
N PHE A 96 3.96 -0.30 16.03
CA PHE A 96 4.54 -0.04 14.71
C PHE A 96 3.99 1.27 14.11
N ILE A 97 2.69 1.51 14.21
CA ILE A 97 2.03 2.76 13.77
C ILE A 97 2.59 3.96 14.55
N ASP A 98 2.72 3.85 15.87
CA ASP A 98 3.27 4.93 16.71
C ASP A 98 4.68 5.29 16.25
N TYR A 99 5.54 4.30 15.98
CA TYR A 99 6.86 4.53 15.39
C TYR A 99 6.79 5.25 14.03
N VAL A 100 5.91 4.78 13.14
CA VAL A 100 5.76 5.38 11.81
C VAL A 100 5.32 6.85 11.93
N ALA A 101 4.44 7.17 12.88
CA ALA A 101 3.95 8.53 13.13
C ALA A 101 5.05 9.52 13.58
N GLN A 102 6.18 9.02 14.08
CA GLN A 102 7.35 9.82 14.48
C GLN A 102 8.41 9.95 13.37
N LEU A 103 8.24 9.33 12.21
CA LEU A 103 9.25 9.36 11.15
C LEU A 103 9.47 10.76 10.56
N GLN A 104 8.46 11.61 10.62
CA GLN A 104 8.48 12.99 10.15
C GLN A 104 7.63 13.88 11.05
N ASP A 105 8.10 15.12 11.26
CA ASP A 105 7.34 16.11 12.02
C ASP A 105 6.15 16.67 11.22
N THR A 106 6.31 16.79 9.90
CA THR A 106 5.35 17.41 8.97
C THR A 106 5.18 16.57 7.71
N GLY A 107 4.26 16.96 6.83
CA GLY A 107 3.95 16.23 5.62
C GLY A 107 2.83 15.20 5.78
N THR A 108 2.48 14.61 4.65
CA THR A 108 1.52 13.52 4.52
C THR A 108 2.26 12.23 4.26
N MET A 109 2.08 11.24 5.15
CA MET A 109 2.50 9.89 4.90
C MET A 109 1.66 9.29 3.78
N CYS A 110 2.29 8.68 2.78
CA CYS A 110 1.70 7.73 1.84
C CYS A 110 2.27 6.33 2.11
N MET A 111 1.64 5.57 3.00
CA MET A 111 2.12 4.22 3.30
C MET A 111 1.65 3.23 2.24
N THR A 112 2.56 2.40 1.74
CA THR A 112 2.26 1.30 0.82
C THR A 112 3.20 0.11 1.07
N HIS A 113 2.93 -1.04 0.46
CA HIS A 113 3.68 -2.26 0.68
C HIS A 113 4.26 -2.81 -0.62
N VAL A 114 5.45 -3.41 -0.54
CA VAL A 114 6.07 -4.11 -1.68
C VAL A 114 5.25 -5.32 -2.12
N THR A 115 4.37 -5.83 -1.25
CA THR A 115 3.54 -7.02 -1.48
C THR A 115 2.32 -6.77 -2.37
N HIS A 116 2.03 -5.51 -2.72
CA HIS A 116 1.06 -5.11 -3.74
C HIS A 116 1.77 -4.70 -5.06
N PRO A 117 2.27 -5.65 -5.86
CA PRO A 117 3.12 -5.36 -7.01
C PRO A 117 2.39 -4.66 -8.16
N LEU A 118 1.06 -4.74 -8.23
CA LEU A 118 0.28 -4.22 -9.35
C LEU A 118 -0.18 -2.76 -9.16
N ILE A 119 0.03 -2.18 -7.97
CA ILE A 119 -0.18 -0.75 -7.72
C ILE A 119 1.02 0.03 -8.28
N GLY A 120 0.94 0.37 -9.57
CA GLY A 120 1.93 1.18 -10.30
C GLY A 120 1.85 2.69 -10.07
N SER A 121 2.77 3.43 -10.70
CA SER A 121 2.93 4.89 -10.56
C SER A 121 1.69 5.70 -10.92
N HIS A 122 0.95 5.28 -11.95
CA HIS A 122 -0.29 5.95 -12.33
C HIS A 122 -1.33 5.88 -11.22
N HIS A 123 -1.48 4.73 -10.55
CA HIS A 123 -2.38 4.61 -9.41
C HIS A 123 -1.95 5.50 -8.25
N PHE A 124 -0.65 5.57 -7.93
CA PHE A 124 -0.17 6.49 -6.89
C PHE A 124 -0.39 7.96 -7.25
N THR A 125 -0.25 8.31 -8.53
CA THR A 125 -0.54 9.67 -9.03
C THR A 125 -2.02 10.02 -8.80
N GLU A 126 -2.92 9.09 -9.14
CA GLU A 126 -4.35 9.24 -8.90
C GLU A 126 -4.68 9.33 -7.40
N LEU A 127 -4.05 8.49 -6.57
CA LEU A 127 -4.24 8.49 -5.11
C LEU A 127 -3.80 9.81 -4.47
N ILE A 128 -2.66 10.36 -4.89
CA ILE A 128 -2.19 11.66 -4.40
C ILE A 128 -3.17 12.76 -4.81
N ALA A 129 -3.61 12.79 -6.07
CA ALA A 129 -4.60 13.76 -6.53
C ALA A 129 -5.94 13.65 -5.76
N ALA A 130 -6.40 12.42 -5.54
CA ALA A 130 -7.61 12.13 -4.78
C ALA A 130 -7.50 12.56 -3.33
N TRP A 131 -6.34 12.32 -2.70
CA TRP A 131 -6.03 12.79 -1.36
C TRP A 131 -6.11 14.31 -1.27
N ARG A 132 -5.43 15.04 -2.17
CA ARG A 132 -5.48 16.51 -2.16
C ARG A 132 -6.91 17.03 -2.27
N ALA A 133 -7.69 16.45 -3.17
CA ALA A 133 -9.09 16.80 -3.35
C ALA A 133 -9.94 16.47 -2.11
N ALA A 134 -9.69 15.34 -1.45
CA ALA A 134 -10.38 14.92 -0.23
C ALA A 134 -10.01 15.81 0.96
N ALA A 135 -8.73 16.12 1.14
CA ALA A 135 -8.22 17.02 2.16
C ALA A 135 -8.82 18.43 2.02
N ALA A 136 -8.93 18.94 0.78
CA ALA A 136 -9.60 20.21 0.50
C ALA A 136 -11.09 20.22 0.87
N ARG A 137 -11.73 19.04 0.95
CA ARG A 137 -13.11 18.84 1.42
C ARG A 137 -13.22 18.54 2.92
N GLY A 138 -12.12 18.56 3.66
CA GLY A 138 -12.10 18.35 5.11
C GLY A 138 -11.95 16.89 5.55
N HIS A 139 -11.54 15.98 4.66
CA HIS A 139 -11.09 14.65 5.08
C HIS A 139 -9.69 14.72 5.70
N ASP A 140 -9.44 13.89 6.70
CA ASP A 140 -8.19 13.89 7.47
C ASP A 140 -7.26 12.72 7.12
N SER A 141 -7.77 11.74 6.37
CA SER A 141 -7.01 10.64 5.81
C SER A 141 -7.69 10.09 4.56
N LEU A 142 -6.97 9.26 3.80
CA LEU A 142 -7.48 8.45 2.71
C LEU A 142 -6.95 7.02 2.85
N LEU A 143 -7.82 6.05 2.67
CA LEU A 143 -7.44 4.63 2.58
C LEU A 143 -8.03 3.99 1.33
N THR A 144 -7.30 3.02 0.78
CA THR A 144 -7.77 2.30 -0.39
C THR A 144 -8.69 1.14 -0.01
N VAL A 145 -9.77 1.00 -0.78
CA VAL A 145 -10.79 -0.05 -0.59
C VAL A 145 -11.12 -0.75 -1.91
N THR A 146 -11.60 -1.98 -1.81
CA THR A 146 -12.19 -2.72 -2.94
C THR A 146 -13.69 -2.74 -2.74
N LYS A 147 -14.43 -2.22 -3.72
CA LYS A 147 -15.89 -2.28 -3.72
C LYS A 147 -16.35 -3.73 -3.93
N ARG A 148 -17.10 -4.25 -2.96
CA ARG A 148 -17.72 -5.58 -2.96
C ARG A 148 -19.21 -5.43 -3.17
N GLN A 149 -19.67 -5.85 -4.34
CA GLN A 149 -21.08 -5.86 -4.71
C GLN A 149 -21.49 -7.29 -5.10
N THR A 150 -21.42 -8.17 -4.11
CA THR A 150 -21.66 -9.62 -4.24
C THR A 150 -22.51 -10.11 -3.07
N PHE A 151 -22.93 -11.37 -3.11
CA PHE A 151 -23.73 -12.01 -2.06
C PHE A 151 -22.83 -12.37 -0.88
N LEU A 152 -22.86 -11.57 0.19
CA LEU A 152 -22.19 -11.91 1.44
C LEU A 152 -23.20 -12.53 2.40
N TRP A 153 -22.80 -13.63 3.02
CA TRP A 153 -23.61 -14.36 4.00
C TRP A 153 -22.80 -14.49 5.29
N ASP A 154 -23.47 -14.28 6.42
CA ASP A 154 -22.99 -14.69 7.73
C ASP A 154 -23.73 -15.95 8.21
N GLU A 155 -23.49 -16.39 9.44
CA GLU A 155 -24.15 -17.57 10.02
C GLU A 155 -25.68 -17.47 10.09
N LYS A 156 -26.24 -16.27 9.98
CA LYS A 156 -27.69 -15.99 10.05
C LYS A 156 -28.32 -15.85 8.66
N GLY A 157 -27.53 -15.77 7.59
CA GLY A 157 -28.01 -15.68 6.22
C GLY A 157 -27.45 -14.46 5.46
N PRO A 158 -28.21 -13.90 4.50
CA PRO A 158 -27.83 -12.71 3.75
C PRO A 158 -27.43 -11.53 4.65
N TYR A 159 -26.20 -11.04 4.46
CA TYR A 159 -25.65 -9.96 5.27
C TYR A 159 -25.90 -8.56 4.67
N ASN A 160 -25.74 -8.42 3.35
CA ASN A 160 -25.72 -7.12 2.67
C ASN A 160 -26.87 -6.89 1.66
N TYR A 161 -27.87 -7.77 1.64
CA TYR A 161 -29.05 -7.62 0.78
C TYR A 161 -30.30 -8.21 1.44
N ASP A 162 -31.47 -7.75 1.01
CA ASP A 162 -32.77 -8.24 1.48
C ASP A 162 -33.30 -9.33 0.52
N PRO A 163 -33.40 -10.59 0.99
CA PRO A 163 -33.90 -11.70 0.17
C PRO A 163 -35.44 -11.80 0.12
N THR A 164 -36.20 -10.90 0.76
CA THR A 164 -37.66 -11.04 0.94
C THR A 164 -38.46 -10.66 -0.30
N ALA A 165 -38.07 -9.58 -0.99
CA ALA A 165 -38.73 -9.13 -2.22
C ALA A 165 -38.24 -9.89 -3.45
N GLU A 166 -36.93 -10.13 -3.53
CA GLU A 166 -36.27 -10.93 -4.54
C GLU A 166 -35.18 -11.75 -3.83
N LYS A 167 -35.21 -13.08 -3.97
CA LYS A 167 -34.28 -13.96 -3.26
C LYS A 167 -32.85 -13.80 -3.78
N TRP A 168 -32.70 -13.52 -5.07
CA TRP A 168 -31.40 -13.34 -5.72
C TRP A 168 -31.43 -12.09 -6.59
N PRO A 169 -31.35 -10.89 -5.97
CA PRO A 169 -31.30 -9.65 -6.73
C PRO A 169 -30.06 -9.66 -7.63
N ARG A 170 -30.10 -8.87 -8.71
CA ARG A 170 -28.92 -8.74 -9.57
C ARG A 170 -27.80 -8.10 -8.75
N SER A 171 -26.55 -8.51 -8.98
CA SER A 171 -25.42 -8.02 -8.18
C SER A 171 -25.28 -6.49 -8.17
N GLN A 172 -25.64 -5.81 -9.27
CA GLN A 172 -25.64 -4.35 -9.34
C GLN A 172 -26.72 -3.65 -8.49
N ASP A 173 -27.72 -4.38 -8.02
CA ASP A 173 -28.78 -3.87 -7.14
C ASP A 173 -28.45 -4.11 -5.65
N ILE A 174 -27.41 -4.90 -5.35
CA ILE A 174 -26.95 -5.16 -3.98
C ILE A 174 -26.23 -3.92 -3.43
N THR A 175 -26.50 -3.55 -2.18
CA THR A 175 -25.77 -2.47 -1.49
C THR A 175 -24.28 -2.81 -1.39
N PRO A 176 -23.39 -1.94 -1.89
CA PRO A 176 -21.97 -2.23 -1.88
C PRO A 176 -21.39 -2.16 -0.46
N LEU A 177 -20.43 -3.03 -0.20
CA LEU A 177 -19.52 -2.95 0.94
C LEU A 177 -18.12 -2.62 0.44
N PHE A 178 -17.27 -2.12 1.33
CA PHE A 178 -15.92 -1.67 0.99
C PHE A 178 -14.92 -2.43 1.85
N GLU A 179 -14.16 -3.32 1.20
CA GLU A 179 -13.09 -4.08 1.84
C GLU A 179 -11.82 -3.23 1.86
N ILE A 180 -11.24 -3.00 3.04
CA ILE A 180 -9.91 -2.37 3.13
C ILE A 180 -8.89 -3.33 2.51
N ASN A 181 -8.25 -2.89 1.44
CA ASN A 181 -7.32 -3.74 0.67
C ASN A 181 -5.84 -3.49 0.99
N HIS A 182 -5.57 -2.58 1.92
CA HIS A 182 -4.23 -2.22 2.40
C HIS A 182 -3.27 -1.73 1.30
N GLY A 183 -3.76 -1.36 0.11
CA GLY A 183 -2.93 -0.93 -1.00
C GLY A 183 -2.18 0.38 -0.73
N ALA A 184 -2.88 1.37 -0.17
CA ALA A 184 -2.26 2.61 0.30
C ALA A 184 -3.07 3.30 1.42
N TYR A 185 -2.35 4.06 2.24
CA TYR A 185 -2.89 4.98 3.24
C TYR A 185 -2.26 6.35 3.06
N LEU A 186 -3.06 7.42 2.99
CA LEU A 186 -2.60 8.79 3.00
C LEU A 186 -3.12 9.51 4.24
N ILE A 187 -2.23 10.03 5.08
CA ILE A 187 -2.60 10.70 6.33
C ILE A 187 -1.47 11.67 6.74
N PRO A 188 -1.78 12.92 7.16
CA PRO A 188 -0.78 13.81 7.73
C PRO A 188 -0.14 13.18 8.96
N PHE A 189 1.18 13.28 9.11
CA PHE A 189 1.87 12.73 10.29
C PHE A 189 1.32 13.30 11.60
N ALA A 190 0.89 14.57 11.60
CA ALA A 190 0.23 15.19 12.76
C ALA A 190 -1.10 14.51 13.12
N VAL A 191 -1.93 14.18 12.12
CA VAL A 191 -3.21 13.47 12.33
C VAL A 191 -2.95 12.04 12.78
N MET A 192 -1.94 11.38 12.22
CA MET A 192 -1.55 10.02 12.62
C MET A 192 -1.17 9.96 14.11
N ARG A 193 -0.43 10.96 14.61
CA ARG A 193 -0.09 11.08 16.04
C ARG A 193 -1.30 11.40 16.92
N GLU A 194 -2.21 12.23 16.45
CA GLU A 194 -3.44 12.58 17.18
C GLU A 194 -4.40 11.38 17.30
N ALA A 195 -4.62 10.69 16.18
CA ALA A 195 -5.54 9.56 16.09
C ALA A 195 -4.98 8.27 16.70
N GLY A 196 -3.65 8.12 16.75
CA GLY A 196 -2.99 6.87 17.14
C GLY A 196 -3.20 5.74 16.13
N ASP A 197 -3.51 6.08 14.87
CA ASP A 197 -3.79 5.13 13.80
C ASP A 197 -3.38 5.74 12.44
N ARG A 198 -3.21 4.87 11.43
CA ARG A 198 -3.04 5.24 10.01
C ARG A 198 -4.36 5.64 9.32
N VAL A 199 -5.44 5.74 10.09
CA VAL A 199 -6.77 6.17 9.65
C VAL A 199 -7.26 7.24 10.61
N GLY A 200 -7.61 8.41 10.06
CA GLY A 200 -8.14 9.53 10.83
C GLY A 200 -9.60 9.34 11.24
N HIS A 201 -10.19 10.39 11.81
CA HIS A 201 -11.59 10.42 12.25
C HIS A 201 -12.59 10.65 11.12
N ASN A 202 -12.15 11.24 10.00
CA ASN A 202 -12.97 11.49 8.80
C ASN A 202 -12.29 10.96 7.52
N PRO A 203 -12.11 9.63 7.39
CA PRO A 203 -11.39 9.05 6.28
C PRO A 203 -12.17 9.15 4.95
N HIS A 204 -11.44 9.38 3.86
CA HIS A 204 -11.92 9.22 2.51
C HIS A 204 -11.59 7.83 1.98
N MET A 205 -12.59 7.06 1.56
CA MET A 205 -12.38 5.77 0.90
C MET A 205 -12.11 5.99 -0.59
N TYR A 206 -10.98 5.51 -1.08
CA TYR A 206 -10.64 5.51 -2.51
C TYR A 206 -10.72 4.09 -3.08
N GLU A 207 -11.58 3.88 -4.06
CA GLU A 207 -11.79 2.57 -4.67
C GLU A 207 -10.64 2.21 -5.62
N LEU A 208 -10.03 1.05 -5.40
CA LEU A 208 -9.13 0.41 -6.36
C LEU A 208 -9.74 -0.91 -6.85
N PRO A 209 -9.55 -1.27 -8.13
CA PRO A 209 -10.08 -2.52 -8.65
C PRO A 209 -9.33 -3.72 -8.06
N GLU A 210 -10.06 -4.82 -7.86
CA GLU A 210 -9.50 -6.08 -7.32
C GLU A 210 -8.28 -6.59 -8.12
N SER A 211 -8.28 -6.37 -9.44
CA SER A 211 -7.18 -6.76 -10.32
C SER A 211 -5.86 -6.00 -10.08
N VAL A 212 -5.90 -4.93 -9.27
CA VAL A 212 -4.74 -4.07 -8.96
C VAL A 212 -4.25 -4.27 -7.53
N VAL A 213 -5.13 -4.66 -6.61
CA VAL A 213 -4.81 -4.73 -5.16
C VAL A 213 -4.52 -6.14 -4.66
N LEU A 214 -4.10 -7.01 -5.58
CA LEU A 214 -3.64 -8.36 -5.23
C LEU A 214 -2.37 -8.28 -4.35
N ASP A 215 -2.41 -8.97 -3.22
CA ASP A 215 -1.37 -8.98 -2.19
C ASP A 215 -0.62 -10.34 -2.13
N ILE A 216 0.66 -10.29 -1.74
CA ILE A 216 1.52 -11.47 -1.57
C ILE A 216 1.73 -11.74 -0.08
N ASP A 217 0.98 -12.70 0.42
CA ASP A 217 1.08 -13.24 1.78
C ASP A 217 1.68 -14.65 1.82
N TRP A 218 1.45 -15.42 0.75
CA TRP A 218 1.78 -16.84 0.61
C TRP A 218 2.56 -17.12 -0.68
N GLU A 219 3.24 -18.27 -0.71
CA GLU A 219 4.07 -18.69 -1.86
C GLU A 219 3.26 -18.80 -3.16
N ASP A 220 2.03 -19.30 -3.07
CA ASP A 220 1.11 -19.48 -4.19
C ASP A 220 0.76 -18.12 -4.84
N GLN A 221 0.58 -17.09 -4.01
CA GLN A 221 0.31 -15.72 -4.46
C GLN A 221 1.56 -15.09 -5.07
N PHE A 222 2.75 -15.39 -4.53
CA PHE A 222 4.02 -14.93 -5.12
C PHE A 222 4.16 -15.46 -6.55
N ASN A 223 3.98 -16.77 -6.74
CA ASN A 223 4.08 -17.41 -8.06
C ASN A 223 2.99 -16.88 -9.02
N LEU A 224 1.74 -16.80 -8.56
CA LEU A 224 0.64 -16.28 -9.37
C LEU A 224 0.89 -14.84 -9.83
N LEU A 225 1.31 -13.96 -8.92
CA LEU A 225 1.57 -12.57 -9.28
C LEU A 225 2.81 -12.41 -10.15
N GLU A 226 3.83 -13.23 -9.95
CA GLU A 226 4.98 -13.28 -10.86
C GLU A 226 4.54 -13.66 -12.29
N ASP A 227 3.70 -14.68 -12.44
CA ASP A 227 3.15 -15.11 -13.74
C ASP A 227 2.30 -14.01 -14.39
N ILE A 228 1.46 -13.32 -13.61
CA ILE A 228 0.66 -12.18 -14.09
C ILE A 228 1.57 -11.07 -14.61
N VAL A 229 2.63 -10.73 -13.88
CA VAL A 229 3.56 -9.66 -14.27
C VAL A 229 4.34 -10.05 -15.53
N ARG A 230 4.87 -11.27 -15.62
CA ARG A 230 5.52 -11.79 -16.84
C ARG A 230 4.58 -11.73 -18.04
N ALA A 231 3.31 -12.14 -17.86
CA ALA A 231 2.32 -12.09 -18.92
C ALA A 231 2.00 -10.65 -19.37
N LYS A 232 1.96 -9.69 -18.44
CA LYS A 232 1.80 -8.26 -18.76
C LYS A 232 3.00 -7.72 -19.53
N GLU A 233 4.21 -8.04 -19.10
CA GLU A 233 5.47 -7.64 -19.77
C GLU A 233 5.53 -8.19 -21.21
N LEU A 234 5.20 -9.47 -21.41
CA LEU A 234 5.12 -10.09 -22.74
C LEU A 234 4.10 -9.41 -23.66
N ARG A 235 3.04 -8.83 -23.09
CA ARG A 235 2.00 -8.07 -23.81
C ARG A 235 2.34 -6.58 -23.96
N GLY A 236 3.49 -6.13 -23.46
CA GLY A 236 3.88 -4.71 -23.48
C GLY A 236 3.09 -3.83 -22.51
N ILE A 237 2.44 -4.41 -21.50
CA ILE A 237 1.67 -3.69 -20.48
C ILE A 237 2.61 -3.37 -19.31
N SER A 238 2.92 -2.08 -19.12
CA SER A 238 3.71 -1.62 -17.98
C SER A 238 2.94 -1.80 -16.67
N ILE A 239 3.63 -2.27 -15.64
CA ILE A 239 3.17 -2.23 -14.22
C ILE A 239 3.91 -1.16 -13.40
N LEU A 240 4.83 -0.44 -14.05
CA LEU A 240 5.52 0.71 -13.48
C LEU A 240 4.64 1.93 -13.50
#